data_AF-A0A3L6DGJ0-F1
#
_entry.id   AF-A0A3L6DGJ0-F1
#
_cell.length_a   1.000
_cell.length_b   1.000
_cell.length_c   1.000
_cell.angle_alpha   90.00
_cell.angle_beta   90.00
_cell.angle_gamma   90.00
#
_symmetry.space_group_name_H-M   'P 1'
#
loop_
_entity.id
_entity.type
_entity.pdbx_description
1 polymer ?
#
loop_
_entity_poly.entity_id
_entity_poly.type
_entity_poly.pdbx_seq_one_letter_code
_entity_poly.pdbx_strand_id
1 'polypeptide(L)'
;MAVATTARWLLLLAIVSAAAASGKHERWRVGGQVVEKERRRVVAESEAGSVSAVDVADAAGTAYRLHFITMDPGALFLPVQLHADMVFYVHSGRGKVTSIEEESSEQSSLEVERGDVYNFEQGSILYIQSYPNASRQRLRIYAIFTSEGINADDPSKPKVEAYSSVSNLVKGFETDVLRLGFGVQSEVVEAIKSAKTPPPIIAYNPEEEKGDKKPGWRTEDIVDALLGLRDPEEFLNKKKKKDKHKDKKSKSKAFNFYSGKPDVQNCYGWSRAMTSKDLDALHGSSIGMFMVNLTTGSMMGPHWNPKATEIAIVTEGSGIVQTVCPSSSPSGGSSGGHHHGHKRRGGPGGRGDEGEGEGGRTRWQCRNSVFRVKEGDVFVVPRFHPMAQMSFNDDSFVFVGFSTHMGQNHPQFLAGKGSVLQAIGKKVLALALGQRDPTAVDKLLSAQRESTILPCVSCAEELAEKAEEERKRREEEGGGKGPGEREKEKERREREEKEKEREEEEREREREEKERKEREREEEERREEEEERARKEQEKQRRREKEEERARRREEEEREREEEEERRREEEEGGGGRGDEPEREEEGGDKPPYRLSKKLKKRYHARAGMFSRSG
;
A
#
# COMPACT_ATOMS: atom_id res chain seq x y z
N MET A 1 0.08 -56.25 -20.10
CA MET A 1 -0.53 -54.95 -19.74
C MET A 1 -1.18 -55.02 -18.36
N ALA A 2 -0.41 -55.21 -17.29
CA ALA A 2 -0.92 -55.16 -15.90
C ALA A 2 0.11 -54.63 -14.87
N VAL A 3 1.27 -54.14 -15.33
CA VAL A 3 2.37 -53.67 -14.45
C VAL A 3 2.56 -52.15 -14.52
N ALA A 4 1.94 -51.47 -15.51
CA ALA A 4 2.05 -50.02 -15.68
C ALA A 4 0.99 -49.20 -14.93
N THR A 5 -0.09 -49.84 -14.44
CA THR A 5 -1.21 -49.17 -13.76
C THR A 5 -1.03 -49.10 -12.24
N THR A 6 -0.23 -49.98 -11.64
CA THR A 6 0.04 -49.99 -10.19
C THR A 6 1.08 -48.95 -9.76
N ALA A 7 2.05 -48.61 -10.63
CA ALA A 7 3.05 -47.57 -10.36
C ALA A 7 2.45 -46.15 -10.31
N ARG A 8 1.41 -45.87 -11.11
CA ARG A 8 0.70 -44.57 -11.10
C ARG A 8 -0.15 -44.36 -9.85
N TRP A 9 -0.71 -45.42 -9.27
CA TRP A 9 -1.47 -45.33 -8.03
C TRP A 9 -0.57 -45.16 -6.79
N LEU A 10 0.62 -45.78 -6.78
CA LEU A 10 1.60 -45.58 -5.71
C LEU A 10 2.23 -44.18 -5.74
N LEU A 11 2.44 -43.59 -6.93
CA LEU A 11 2.90 -42.20 -7.04
C LEU A 11 1.85 -41.20 -6.54
N LEU A 12 0.56 -41.43 -6.84
CA LEU A 12 -0.53 -40.58 -6.35
C LEU A 12 -0.75 -40.71 -4.83
N LEU A 13 -0.60 -41.92 -4.26
CA LEU A 13 -0.67 -42.12 -2.81
C LEU A 13 0.54 -41.54 -2.05
N ALA A 14 1.72 -41.50 -2.67
CA ALA A 14 2.89 -40.84 -2.12
C ALA A 14 2.77 -39.30 -2.18
N ILE A 15 2.18 -38.74 -3.25
CA ILE A 15 1.91 -37.29 -3.36
C ILE A 15 0.80 -36.86 -2.39
N VAL A 16 -0.21 -37.69 -2.17
CA VAL A 16 -1.27 -37.41 -1.18
C VAL A 16 -0.78 -37.61 0.27
N SER A 17 0.13 -38.56 0.53
CA SER A 17 0.73 -38.71 1.87
C SER A 17 1.79 -37.64 2.19
N ALA A 18 2.48 -37.10 1.18
CA ALA A 18 3.39 -35.96 1.38
C ALA A 18 2.61 -34.65 1.65
N ALA A 19 1.45 -34.46 1.02
CA ALA A 19 0.55 -33.34 1.30
C ALA A 19 -0.13 -33.45 2.70
N ALA A 20 -0.40 -34.66 3.18
CA ALA A 20 -1.03 -34.89 4.48
C ALA A 20 -0.04 -34.86 5.67
N ALA A 21 1.28 -34.98 5.44
CA ALA A 21 2.29 -35.01 6.50
C ALA A 21 2.96 -33.65 6.80
N SER A 22 2.67 -32.59 6.03
CA SER A 22 3.20 -31.24 6.27
C SER A 22 2.33 -30.37 7.19
N GLY A 23 1.23 -30.91 7.73
CA GLY A 23 0.36 -30.23 8.70
C GLY A 23 0.85 -30.31 10.14
N LYS A 24 2.17 -30.39 10.38
CA LYS A 24 2.68 -30.19 11.74
C LYS A 24 2.61 -28.70 12.05
N HIS A 25 1.60 -28.33 12.86
CA HIS A 25 1.53 -27.05 13.56
C HIS A 25 2.93 -26.66 14.06
N GLU A 26 3.60 -25.74 13.36
CA GLU A 26 4.67 -24.97 13.96
C GLU A 26 4.01 -24.06 14.98
N ARG A 27 3.88 -24.58 16.20
CA ARG A 27 3.37 -23.86 17.35
C ARG A 27 4.23 -22.59 17.53
N TRP A 28 3.56 -21.44 17.46
CA TRP A 28 4.13 -20.08 17.54
C TRP A 28 5.25 -20.01 18.58
N ARG A 29 6.48 -19.79 18.11
CA ARG A 29 7.65 -19.62 18.98
C ARG A 29 7.67 -18.16 19.43
N VAL A 30 7.65 -17.92 20.75
CA VAL A 30 7.81 -16.58 21.30
C VAL A 30 9.29 -16.16 21.15
N GLY A 31 9.54 -15.18 20.30
CA GLY A 31 10.84 -14.76 19.76
C GLY A 31 10.60 -14.14 18.39
N GLY A 32 11.60 -13.51 17.77
CA GLY A 32 11.36 -12.87 16.47
C GLY A 32 10.75 -13.85 15.45
N GLN A 33 9.53 -13.55 14.98
CA GLN A 33 8.79 -14.36 14.02
C GLN A 33 9.07 -13.82 12.62
N VAL A 34 9.29 -14.70 11.66
CA VAL A 34 9.38 -14.34 10.23
C VAL A 34 8.31 -15.10 9.48
N VAL A 35 7.64 -14.41 8.57
CA VAL A 35 6.81 -15.02 7.54
C VAL A 35 7.32 -14.59 6.18
N GLU A 36 7.84 -15.57 5.44
CA GLU A 36 8.36 -15.39 4.09
C GLU A 36 7.24 -14.98 3.12
N LYS A 37 7.59 -14.13 2.14
CA LYS A 37 6.66 -13.65 1.10
C LYS A 37 5.92 -14.80 0.40
N GLU A 38 6.60 -15.90 0.14
CA GLU A 38 6.09 -17.06 -0.60
C GLU A 38 5.10 -17.89 0.22
N ARG A 39 5.11 -17.74 1.55
CA ARG A 39 4.20 -18.45 2.47
C ARG A 39 2.89 -17.71 2.72
N ARG A 40 2.70 -16.53 2.12
CA ARG A 40 1.47 -15.75 2.23
C ARG A 40 0.30 -16.49 1.60
N ARG A 41 -0.87 -16.44 2.25
CA ARG A 41 -2.10 -17.03 1.74
C ARG A 41 -2.67 -16.16 0.63
N VAL A 42 -3.00 -16.72 -0.51
CA VAL A 42 -3.75 -16.01 -1.57
C VAL A 42 -5.20 -15.83 -1.09
N VAL A 43 -5.66 -14.58 -1.05
CA VAL A 43 -7.05 -14.21 -0.70
C VAL A 43 -7.87 -14.02 -1.97
N ALA A 44 -7.28 -13.37 -2.97
CA ALA A 44 -7.90 -13.15 -4.28
C ALA A 44 -6.83 -13.04 -5.35
N GLU A 45 -7.13 -13.52 -6.55
CA GLU A 45 -6.25 -13.44 -7.71
C GLU A 45 -7.10 -13.21 -8.97
N SER A 46 -6.66 -12.30 -9.83
CA SER A 46 -7.29 -11.98 -11.11
C SER A 46 -6.24 -11.55 -12.12
N GLU A 47 -6.67 -11.38 -13.38
CA GLU A 47 -5.79 -10.89 -14.45
C GLU A 47 -5.32 -9.44 -14.24
N ALA A 48 -5.99 -8.67 -13.38
CA ALA A 48 -5.70 -7.26 -13.13
C ALA A 48 -5.04 -6.99 -11.75
N GLY A 49 -4.80 -8.04 -10.96
CA GLY A 49 -4.17 -7.90 -9.65
C GLY A 49 -4.37 -9.08 -8.71
N SER A 50 -3.86 -8.94 -7.50
CA SER A 50 -3.93 -9.98 -6.47
C SER A 50 -4.01 -9.38 -5.06
N VAL A 51 -4.55 -10.17 -4.15
CA VAL A 51 -4.53 -9.92 -2.70
C VAL A 51 -3.98 -11.15 -2.01
N SER A 52 -2.92 -10.96 -1.23
CA SER A 52 -2.38 -12.00 -0.35
C SER A 52 -2.45 -11.56 1.11
N ALA A 53 -2.45 -12.50 2.05
CA ALA A 53 -2.59 -12.24 3.47
C ALA A 53 -1.59 -13.04 4.31
N VAL A 54 -1.25 -12.47 5.46
CA VAL A 54 -0.52 -13.13 6.53
C VAL A 54 -1.17 -12.80 7.86
N ASP A 55 -1.17 -13.79 8.75
CA ASP A 55 -1.55 -13.62 10.15
C ASP A 55 -0.29 -13.73 11.01
N VAL A 56 -0.05 -12.75 11.86
CA VAL A 56 1.07 -12.71 12.81
C VAL A 56 0.55 -12.52 14.22
N ALA A 57 1.31 -12.88 15.24
CA ALA A 57 0.91 -12.67 16.63
C ALA A 57 2.01 -11.97 17.42
N ASP A 58 1.61 -11.16 18.40
CA ASP A 58 2.55 -10.64 19.39
C ASP A 58 2.83 -11.64 20.51
N ALA A 59 3.71 -11.26 21.45
CA ALA A 59 4.02 -12.11 22.60
C ALA A 59 2.86 -12.30 23.59
N ALA A 60 1.82 -11.46 23.54
CA ALA A 60 0.61 -11.62 24.34
C ALA A 60 -0.39 -12.59 23.69
N GLY A 61 -0.18 -12.97 22.43
CA GLY A 61 -1.07 -13.82 21.65
C GLY A 61 -2.11 -13.03 20.85
N THR A 62 -2.02 -11.71 20.82
CA THR A 62 -2.89 -10.88 19.97
C THR A 62 -2.51 -11.11 18.50
N ALA A 63 -3.45 -11.67 17.73
CA ALA A 63 -3.31 -11.87 16.30
C ALA A 63 -3.51 -10.55 15.54
N TYR A 64 -2.72 -10.35 14.49
CA TYR A 64 -2.83 -9.24 13.55
C TYR A 64 -2.86 -9.80 12.13
N ARG A 65 -3.79 -9.28 11.32
CA ARG A 65 -3.91 -9.66 9.90
C ARG A 65 -3.34 -8.56 9.02
N LEU A 66 -2.44 -8.94 8.13
CA LEU A 66 -1.90 -8.05 7.11
C LEU A 66 -2.34 -8.53 5.73
N HIS A 67 -2.83 -7.60 4.90
CA HIS A 67 -3.06 -7.85 3.48
C HIS A 67 -2.07 -7.08 2.61
N PHE A 68 -1.70 -7.68 1.49
CA PHE A 68 -0.87 -7.11 0.45
C PHE A 68 -1.70 -7.08 -0.84
N ILE A 69 -2.14 -5.89 -1.21
CA ILE A 69 -2.94 -5.64 -2.42
C ILE A 69 -2.00 -5.16 -3.52
N THR A 70 -1.99 -5.86 -4.65
CA THR A 70 -1.23 -5.48 -5.84
C THR A 70 -2.18 -5.33 -7.01
N MET A 71 -2.19 -4.15 -7.63
CA MET A 71 -3.07 -3.80 -8.74
C MET A 71 -2.27 -3.34 -9.95
N ASP A 72 -2.67 -3.84 -11.12
CA ASP A 72 -2.11 -3.38 -12.39
C ASP A 72 -2.48 -1.91 -12.68
N PRO A 73 -1.72 -1.22 -13.53
CA PRO A 73 -2.07 0.13 -13.98
C PRO A 73 -3.45 0.12 -14.66
N GLY A 74 -4.36 1.02 -14.26
CA GLY A 74 -5.72 1.02 -14.82
C GLY A 74 -6.60 -0.13 -14.33
N ALA A 75 -6.43 -0.56 -13.07
CA ALA A 75 -7.30 -1.54 -12.42
C ALA A 75 -8.23 -0.88 -11.38
N LEU A 76 -9.34 -1.56 -11.08
CA LEU A 76 -10.30 -1.19 -10.03
C LEU A 76 -10.43 -2.33 -9.02
N PHE A 77 -10.15 -2.03 -7.76
CA PHE A 77 -10.52 -2.85 -6.62
C PHE A 77 -11.98 -2.53 -6.30
N LEU A 78 -12.85 -3.51 -6.51
CA LEU A 78 -14.29 -3.36 -6.38
C LEU A 78 -14.72 -2.99 -4.95
N PRO A 79 -15.88 -2.33 -4.79
CA PRO A 79 -16.36 -1.90 -3.48
C PRO A 79 -16.45 -3.03 -2.45
N VAL A 80 -15.83 -2.81 -1.30
CA VAL A 80 -15.89 -3.67 -0.12
C VAL A 80 -16.31 -2.87 1.11
N GLN A 81 -17.04 -3.52 2.03
CA GLN A 81 -17.33 -2.98 3.36
C GLN A 81 -16.30 -3.52 4.35
N LEU A 82 -15.65 -2.63 5.08
CA LEU A 82 -14.69 -2.98 6.12
C LEU A 82 -15.38 -3.57 7.35
N HIS A 83 -14.84 -4.69 7.85
CA HIS A 83 -15.25 -5.28 9.13
C HIS A 83 -14.24 -5.03 10.25
N ALA A 84 -13.21 -4.23 10.00
CA ALA A 84 -12.19 -3.83 10.96
C ALA A 84 -11.53 -2.54 10.49
N ASP A 85 -10.92 -1.81 11.42
CA ASP A 85 -10.10 -0.66 11.07
C ASP A 85 -8.95 -1.10 10.18
N MET A 86 -8.66 -0.30 9.16
CA MET A 86 -7.65 -0.58 8.16
C MET A 86 -6.65 0.58 8.12
N VAL A 87 -5.45 0.34 8.64
CA VAL A 87 -4.30 1.22 8.41
C VAL A 87 -3.57 0.72 7.18
N PHE A 88 -3.57 1.50 6.11
CA PHE A 88 -2.88 1.13 4.87
C PHE A 88 -1.69 2.03 4.59
N TYR A 89 -0.67 1.46 3.93
CA TYR A 89 0.53 2.10 3.47
C TYR A 89 0.74 1.83 1.98
N VAL A 90 1.04 2.87 1.20
CA VAL A 90 1.33 2.75 -0.23
C VAL A 90 2.82 2.50 -0.44
N HIS A 91 3.16 1.29 -0.86
CA HIS A 91 4.53 0.89 -1.15
C HIS A 91 5.01 1.40 -2.52
N SER A 92 4.17 1.29 -3.56
CA SER A 92 4.51 1.74 -4.92
C SER A 92 3.27 2.15 -5.71
N GLY A 93 3.47 2.92 -6.80
CA GLY A 93 2.40 3.31 -7.71
C GLY A 93 1.60 4.52 -7.23
N ARG A 94 0.51 4.82 -7.94
CA ARG A 94 -0.42 5.92 -7.65
C ARG A 94 -1.85 5.49 -7.94
N GLY A 95 -2.79 6.11 -7.24
CA GLY A 95 -4.20 5.83 -7.44
C GLY A 95 -5.09 6.78 -6.68
N LYS A 96 -6.35 6.39 -6.59
CA LYS A 96 -7.37 7.07 -5.79
C LYS A 96 -8.14 6.05 -4.98
N VAL A 97 -8.24 6.29 -3.68
CA VAL A 97 -9.11 5.55 -2.80
C VAL A 97 -10.35 6.41 -2.56
N THR A 98 -11.52 5.83 -2.80
CA THR A 98 -12.78 6.47 -2.42
C THR A 98 -13.38 5.68 -1.28
N SER A 99 -13.75 6.38 -0.22
CA SER A 99 -14.36 5.82 0.98
C SER A 99 -15.70 6.51 1.25
N ILE A 100 -16.63 5.75 1.81
CA ILE A 100 -17.92 6.23 2.28
C ILE A 100 -17.99 5.82 3.74
N GLU A 101 -17.93 6.82 4.61
CA GLU A 101 -17.91 6.65 6.06
C GLU A 101 -19.33 6.39 6.58
N GLU A 102 -19.45 5.50 7.57
CA GLU A 102 -20.75 5.10 8.14
C GLU A 102 -21.49 6.27 8.79
N GLU A 103 -20.79 7.07 9.61
CA GLU A 103 -21.42 8.12 10.40
C GLU A 103 -21.94 9.29 9.56
N SER A 104 -21.18 9.70 8.55
CA SER A 104 -21.48 10.88 7.74
C SER A 104 -22.27 10.55 6.48
N SER A 105 -22.18 9.30 5.99
CA SER A 105 -22.58 8.92 4.63
C SER A 105 -21.98 9.84 3.55
N GLU A 106 -20.93 10.60 3.89
CA GLU A 106 -20.24 11.48 2.97
C GLU A 106 -19.17 10.67 2.23
N GLN A 107 -19.14 10.86 0.92
CA GLN A 107 -18.10 10.30 0.08
C GLN A 107 -16.82 11.15 0.21
N SER A 108 -15.74 10.54 0.67
CA SER A 108 -14.41 11.13 0.69
C SER A 108 -13.53 10.46 -0.37
N SER A 109 -12.68 11.25 -1.01
CA SER A 109 -11.72 10.75 -2.00
C SER A 109 -10.31 11.18 -1.64
N LEU A 110 -9.42 10.20 -1.59
CA LEU A 110 -8.01 10.36 -1.26
C LEU A 110 -7.17 9.97 -2.47
N GLU A 111 -6.44 10.93 -3.01
CA GLU A 111 -5.37 10.65 -3.98
C GLU A 111 -4.20 10.05 -3.22
N VAL A 112 -3.65 8.94 -3.72
CA VAL A 112 -2.61 8.18 -3.02
C VAL A 112 -1.36 8.00 -3.89
N GLU A 113 -0.20 8.13 -3.26
CA GLU A 113 1.12 7.93 -3.85
C GLU A 113 2.08 7.20 -2.89
N ARG A 114 3.23 6.76 -3.42
CA ARG A 114 4.26 6.06 -2.63
C ARG A 114 4.58 6.81 -1.35
N GLY A 115 4.51 6.10 -0.23
CA GLY A 115 4.78 6.63 1.11
C GLY A 115 3.55 7.04 1.90
N ASP A 116 2.39 7.15 1.25
CA ASP A 116 1.15 7.56 1.90
C ASP A 116 0.65 6.51 2.89
N VAL A 117 0.12 7.02 4.01
CA VAL A 117 -0.48 6.29 5.11
C VAL A 117 -1.78 6.96 5.50
N TYR A 118 -2.82 6.15 5.70
CA TYR A 118 -4.12 6.62 6.14
C TYR A 118 -4.91 5.50 6.84
N ASN A 119 -5.81 5.89 7.75
CA ASN A 119 -6.71 4.97 8.45
C ASN A 119 -8.13 5.04 7.88
N PHE A 120 -8.73 3.89 7.61
CA PHE A 120 -10.16 3.77 7.35
C PHE A 120 -10.83 3.05 8.52
N GLU A 121 -11.92 3.62 9.01
CA GLU A 121 -12.66 3.06 10.14
C GLU A 121 -13.52 1.87 9.70
N GLN A 122 -13.69 0.90 10.61
CA GLN A 122 -14.65 -0.19 10.46
C GLN A 122 -16.03 0.31 10.02
N GLY A 123 -16.73 -0.47 9.19
CA GLY A 123 -18.06 -0.10 8.66
C GLY A 123 -18.01 0.66 7.34
N SER A 124 -16.90 1.36 7.06
CA SER A 124 -16.72 2.13 5.83
C SER A 124 -16.75 1.25 4.57
N ILE A 125 -17.34 1.78 3.49
CA ILE A 125 -17.28 1.15 2.16
C ILE A 125 -16.17 1.82 1.35
N LEU A 126 -15.25 1.04 0.82
CA LEU A 126 -14.12 1.54 0.02
C LEU A 126 -13.98 0.84 -1.32
N TYR A 127 -13.48 1.58 -2.30
CA TYR A 127 -12.99 1.05 -3.56
C TYR A 127 -11.72 1.82 -3.98
N ILE A 128 -10.86 1.16 -4.75
CA ILE A 128 -9.53 1.68 -5.08
C ILE A 128 -9.35 1.67 -6.58
N GLN A 129 -8.95 2.80 -7.15
CA GLN A 129 -8.59 2.93 -8.55
C GLN A 129 -7.07 3.07 -8.68
N SER A 130 -6.46 2.21 -9.47
CA SER A 130 -5.06 2.33 -9.88
C SER A 130 -4.94 3.20 -11.11
N TYR A 131 -4.06 4.21 -11.08
CA TYR A 131 -3.89 5.09 -12.23
C TYR A 131 -2.91 4.53 -13.26
N PRO A 132 -3.27 4.58 -14.56
CA PRO A 132 -2.32 4.33 -15.63
C PRO A 132 -1.12 5.27 -15.50
N ASN A 133 0.08 4.73 -15.70
CA ASN A 133 1.30 5.54 -15.68
C ASN A 133 2.29 5.02 -16.72
N ALA A 134 3.14 5.92 -17.22
CA ALA A 134 4.09 5.59 -18.29
C ALA A 134 5.17 4.59 -17.87
N SER A 135 5.44 4.47 -16.57
CA SER A 135 6.37 3.48 -16.01
C SER A 135 5.73 2.12 -15.72
N ARG A 136 4.44 1.94 -16.04
CA ARG A 136 3.60 0.78 -15.68
C ARG A 136 3.76 0.28 -14.24
N GLN A 137 4.10 1.19 -13.33
CA GLN A 137 4.33 0.86 -11.95
C GLN A 137 3.01 0.45 -11.30
N ARG A 138 2.94 -0.81 -10.85
CA ARG A 138 1.80 -1.36 -10.11
C ARG A 138 1.54 -0.60 -8.82
N LEU A 139 0.26 -0.40 -8.50
CA LEU A 139 -0.16 0.12 -7.19
C LEU A 139 -0.06 -1.02 -6.18
N ARG A 140 0.85 -0.88 -5.20
CA ARG A 140 1.05 -1.85 -4.12
C ARG A 140 0.71 -1.22 -2.80
N ILE A 141 -0.21 -1.84 -2.07
CA ILE A 141 -0.73 -1.37 -0.79
C ILE A 141 -0.55 -2.47 0.26
N TYR A 142 0.03 -2.10 1.40
CA TYR A 142 0.18 -2.96 2.57
C TYR A 142 -0.76 -2.48 3.65
N ALA A 143 -1.65 -3.34 4.13
CA ALA A 143 -2.69 -2.97 5.09
C ALA A 143 -2.63 -3.89 6.31
N ILE A 144 -2.76 -3.32 7.51
CA ILE A 144 -3.01 -4.06 8.74
C ILE A 144 -4.44 -3.82 9.18
N PHE A 145 -5.11 -4.90 9.60
CA PHE A 145 -6.48 -4.85 10.09
C PHE A 145 -6.50 -5.05 11.60
N THR A 146 -7.26 -4.20 12.29
CA THR A 146 -7.44 -4.29 13.74
C THR A 146 -8.91 -4.21 14.12
N SER A 147 -9.41 -5.24 14.79
CA SER A 147 -10.70 -5.22 15.49
C SER A 147 -10.73 -6.29 16.58
N GLU A 148 -11.63 -6.17 17.56
CA GLU A 148 -11.84 -7.23 18.57
C GLU A 148 -12.24 -8.57 17.94
N GLY A 149 -12.86 -8.57 16.76
CA GLY A 149 -13.29 -9.77 16.04
C GLY A 149 -12.21 -10.43 15.16
N ILE A 150 -11.22 -9.67 14.70
CA ILE A 150 -10.07 -10.18 13.93
C ILE A 150 -8.93 -10.60 14.84
N ASN A 151 -8.72 -9.86 15.94
CA ASN A 151 -7.71 -10.15 16.96
C ASN A 151 -8.16 -11.33 17.84
N ALA A 152 -8.26 -12.53 17.27
CA ALA A 152 -8.59 -13.75 18.00
C ALA A 152 -7.40 -14.26 18.82
N ASP A 153 -7.67 -14.99 19.90
CA ASP A 153 -6.64 -15.70 20.69
C ASP A 153 -5.87 -16.76 19.87
N ASP A 154 -6.45 -17.20 18.75
CA ASP A 154 -5.84 -18.12 17.78
C ASP A 154 -5.82 -17.48 16.37
N PRO A 155 -4.65 -17.02 15.88
CA PRO A 155 -4.50 -16.43 14.54
C PRO A 155 -4.93 -17.37 13.40
N SER A 156 -4.95 -18.69 13.63
CA SER A 156 -5.33 -19.67 12.63
C SER A 156 -6.84 -19.81 12.43
N LYS A 157 -7.66 -19.17 13.29
CA LYS A 157 -9.13 -19.24 13.29
C LYS A 157 -9.75 -17.86 13.53
N PRO A 158 -9.65 -16.92 12.57
CA PRO A 158 -10.31 -15.64 12.67
C PRO A 158 -11.83 -15.82 12.82
N LYS A 159 -12.47 -15.04 13.70
CA LYS A 159 -13.93 -15.06 13.87
C LYS A 159 -14.65 -14.19 12.83
N VAL A 160 -13.93 -13.24 12.23
CA VAL A 160 -14.46 -12.26 11.26
C VAL A 160 -13.47 -12.09 10.10
N GLU A 161 -13.98 -11.88 8.89
CA GLU A 161 -13.17 -11.50 7.72
C GLU A 161 -12.71 -10.03 7.80
N ALA A 162 -11.70 -9.64 7.01
CA ALA A 162 -11.24 -8.24 6.98
C ALA A 162 -12.30 -7.28 6.37
N TYR A 163 -13.00 -7.76 5.35
CA TYR A 163 -14.02 -7.02 4.61
C TYR A 163 -14.89 -7.97 3.79
N SER A 164 -16.09 -7.51 3.41
CA SER A 164 -16.99 -8.20 2.46
C SER A 164 -17.16 -7.41 1.18
N SER A 165 -17.27 -8.10 0.04
CA SER A 165 -17.68 -7.43 -1.21
C SER A 165 -19.13 -6.99 -1.13
N VAL A 166 -19.45 -5.82 -1.70
CA VAL A 166 -20.84 -5.34 -1.80
C VAL A 166 -21.71 -6.35 -2.57
N SER A 167 -21.14 -7.06 -3.54
CA SER A 167 -21.85 -8.11 -4.27
C SER A 167 -22.34 -9.23 -3.35
N ASN A 168 -21.49 -9.69 -2.41
CA ASN A 168 -21.87 -10.72 -1.44
C ASN A 168 -22.92 -10.20 -0.45
N LEU A 169 -22.78 -8.96 0.01
CA LEU A 169 -23.74 -8.33 0.92
C LEU A 169 -25.14 -8.23 0.30
N VAL A 170 -25.24 -7.83 -0.97
CA VAL A 170 -26.54 -7.70 -1.66
C VAL A 170 -27.11 -9.06 -2.05
N LYS A 171 -26.31 -9.94 -2.67
CA LYS A 171 -26.80 -11.24 -3.17
C LYS A 171 -27.17 -12.24 -2.07
N GLY A 172 -26.71 -12.00 -0.84
CA GLY A 172 -27.05 -12.82 0.33
C GLY A 172 -28.51 -12.74 0.78
N PHE A 173 -29.25 -11.69 0.37
CA PHE A 173 -30.66 -11.53 0.75
C PHE A 173 -31.61 -12.35 -0.12
N GLU A 174 -32.76 -12.71 0.46
CA GLU A 174 -33.88 -13.30 -0.26
C GLU A 174 -34.40 -12.36 -1.35
N THR A 175 -34.84 -12.94 -2.48
CA THR A 175 -35.26 -12.16 -3.66
C THR A 175 -36.41 -11.22 -3.33
N ASP A 176 -37.40 -11.68 -2.56
CA ASP A 176 -38.53 -10.86 -2.13
C ASP A 176 -38.12 -9.72 -1.19
N VAL A 177 -37.11 -9.94 -0.34
CA VAL A 177 -36.60 -8.89 0.56
C VAL A 177 -35.96 -7.77 -0.25
N LEU A 178 -35.12 -8.10 -1.24
CA LEU A 178 -34.51 -7.11 -2.13
C LEU A 178 -35.55 -6.41 -3.01
N ARG A 179 -36.51 -7.17 -3.54
CA ARG A 179 -37.59 -6.65 -4.38
C ARG A 179 -38.40 -5.60 -3.63
N LEU A 180 -38.83 -5.93 -2.41
CA LEU A 180 -39.60 -5.02 -1.56
C LEU A 180 -38.73 -3.87 -1.04
N GLY A 181 -37.48 -4.14 -0.65
CA GLY A 181 -36.55 -3.15 -0.10
C GLY A 181 -36.13 -2.08 -1.11
N PHE A 182 -35.85 -2.47 -2.36
CA PHE A 182 -35.50 -1.54 -3.44
C PHE A 182 -36.72 -1.04 -4.23
N GLY A 183 -37.92 -1.59 -4.00
CA GLY A 183 -39.12 -1.23 -4.75
C GLY A 183 -39.06 -1.59 -6.24
N VAL A 184 -38.29 -2.62 -6.60
CA VAL A 184 -38.07 -3.05 -8.00
C VAL A 184 -38.91 -4.28 -8.35
N GLN A 185 -38.96 -4.64 -9.63
CA GLN A 185 -39.61 -5.90 -10.07
C GLN A 185 -38.69 -7.11 -9.79
N SER A 186 -39.28 -8.31 -9.66
CA SER A 186 -38.55 -9.55 -9.36
C SER A 186 -37.46 -9.83 -10.39
N GLU A 187 -37.74 -9.58 -11.65
CA GLU A 187 -36.86 -9.82 -12.79
C GLU A 187 -35.54 -9.04 -12.67
N VAL A 188 -35.59 -7.83 -12.10
CA VAL A 188 -34.40 -7.00 -11.87
C VAL A 188 -33.51 -7.63 -10.80
N VAL A 189 -34.11 -8.09 -9.69
CA VAL A 189 -33.38 -8.74 -8.60
C VAL A 189 -32.81 -10.07 -9.06
N GLU A 190 -33.59 -10.87 -9.80
CA GLU A 190 -33.14 -12.14 -10.36
C GLU A 190 -31.99 -11.95 -11.35
N ALA A 191 -32.03 -10.92 -12.20
CA ALA A 191 -30.93 -10.58 -13.08
C ALA A 191 -29.64 -10.24 -12.29
N ILE A 192 -29.75 -9.46 -11.21
CA ILE A 192 -28.59 -9.10 -10.36
C ILE A 192 -28.05 -10.35 -9.63
N LYS A 193 -28.92 -11.18 -9.05
CA LYS A 193 -28.51 -12.38 -8.31
C LYS A 193 -27.92 -13.46 -9.23
N SER A 194 -28.47 -13.63 -10.44
CA SER A 194 -27.99 -14.59 -11.42
C SER A 194 -26.69 -14.17 -12.12
N ALA A 195 -26.37 -12.88 -12.14
CA ALA A 195 -25.11 -12.39 -12.69
C ALA A 195 -23.91 -13.03 -11.97
N LYS A 196 -22.89 -13.44 -12.73
CA LYS A 196 -21.64 -13.98 -12.18
C LYS A 196 -20.95 -12.90 -11.33
N THR A 197 -20.53 -13.24 -10.12
CA THR A 197 -19.76 -12.33 -9.26
C THR A 197 -18.37 -12.10 -9.87
N PRO A 198 -17.97 -10.85 -10.14
CA PRO A 198 -16.66 -10.54 -10.68
C PRO A 198 -15.55 -10.80 -9.63
N PRO A 199 -14.29 -10.98 -10.06
CA PRO A 199 -13.18 -11.02 -9.11
C PRO A 199 -13.01 -9.66 -8.41
N PRO A 200 -12.39 -9.60 -7.22
CA PRO A 200 -12.26 -8.36 -6.45
C PRO A 200 -11.48 -7.25 -7.15
N ILE A 201 -10.55 -7.59 -8.03
CA ILE A 201 -9.78 -6.64 -8.84
C ILE A 201 -10.08 -6.91 -10.32
N ILE A 202 -10.46 -5.87 -11.05
CA ILE A 202 -10.75 -5.94 -12.49
C ILE A 202 -9.96 -4.87 -13.26
N ALA A 203 -9.75 -5.10 -14.55
CA ALA A 203 -9.29 -4.04 -15.45
C ALA A 203 -10.35 -2.93 -15.54
N TYR A 204 -9.91 -1.68 -15.58
CA TYR A 204 -10.78 -0.51 -15.50
C TYR A 204 -10.22 0.66 -16.31
N ASN A 205 -10.84 0.91 -17.47
CA ASN A 205 -10.45 1.99 -18.38
C ASN A 205 -11.53 3.10 -18.43
N PRO A 206 -11.41 4.18 -17.64
CA PRO A 206 -12.42 5.23 -17.62
C PRO A 206 -12.43 6.13 -18.88
N GLU A 207 -11.42 6.03 -19.75
CA GLU A 207 -11.33 6.86 -20.97
C GLU A 207 -12.12 6.29 -22.16
N GLU A 208 -12.43 4.99 -22.16
CA GLU A 208 -13.26 4.34 -23.19
C GLU A 208 -14.72 4.83 -23.17
N GLU A 209 -15.22 5.36 -22.04
CA GLU A 209 -16.58 5.90 -21.94
C GLU A 209 -16.76 7.31 -22.55
N LYS A 210 -15.70 7.98 -23.01
CA LYS A 210 -15.82 9.30 -23.68
C LYS A 210 -16.29 9.20 -25.13
N GLY A 211 -16.34 7.99 -25.68
CA GLY A 211 -16.68 7.71 -27.07
C GLY A 211 -17.98 6.96 -27.26
N ASP A 212 -19.11 7.47 -26.78
CA ASP A 212 -20.38 7.46 -27.53
C ASP A 212 -21.53 8.15 -26.77
N LYS A 213 -22.42 8.79 -27.52
CA LYS A 213 -23.45 9.70 -27.01
C LYS A 213 -24.52 8.99 -26.18
N LYS A 214 -24.44 9.08 -24.84
CA LYS A 214 -25.58 9.28 -23.91
C LYS A 214 -25.14 10.18 -22.74
N PRO A 215 -25.92 11.19 -22.32
CA PRO A 215 -25.57 11.98 -21.15
C PRO A 215 -26.02 11.23 -19.90
N GLY A 216 -25.07 10.84 -19.07
CA GLY A 216 -25.34 10.32 -17.74
C GLY A 216 -24.99 8.85 -17.65
N TRP A 217 -23.78 8.58 -17.18
CA TRP A 217 -23.49 8.04 -15.85
C TRP A 217 -21.97 8.05 -15.73
N ARG A 218 -21.39 8.76 -14.75
CA ARG A 218 -19.99 8.52 -14.37
C ARG A 218 -19.98 7.35 -13.39
N THR A 219 -18.89 6.61 -13.30
CA THR A 219 -18.75 5.50 -12.34
C THR A 219 -18.97 5.94 -10.89
N GLU A 220 -18.60 7.18 -10.54
CA GLU A 220 -18.95 7.81 -9.26
C GLU A 220 -20.48 7.86 -9.06
N ASP A 221 -21.25 8.22 -10.10
CA ASP A 221 -22.72 8.27 -10.06
C ASP A 221 -23.36 6.88 -9.92
N ILE A 222 -22.76 5.83 -10.50
CA ILE A 222 -23.24 4.44 -10.40
C ILE A 222 -23.01 3.89 -8.99
N VAL A 223 -21.83 4.15 -8.43
CA VAL A 223 -21.49 3.72 -7.08
C VAL A 223 -22.33 4.48 -6.05
N ASP A 224 -22.53 5.79 -6.22
CA ASP A 224 -23.39 6.60 -5.35
C ASP A 224 -24.86 6.12 -5.39
N ALA A 225 -25.36 5.74 -6.57
CA ALA A 225 -26.71 5.18 -6.74
C ALA A 225 -26.83 3.76 -6.14
N LEU A 226 -25.81 2.91 -6.30
CA LEU A 226 -25.77 1.56 -5.72
C LEU A 226 -25.75 1.59 -4.18
N LEU A 227 -25.18 2.66 -3.61
CA LEU A 227 -25.00 2.81 -2.17
C LEU A 227 -26.07 3.70 -1.50
N GLY A 228 -27.09 4.14 -2.26
CA GLY A 228 -28.23 4.89 -1.72
C GLY A 228 -27.87 6.29 -1.21
N LEU A 229 -26.73 6.85 -1.62
CA LEU A 229 -26.23 8.14 -1.13
C LEU A 229 -26.91 9.36 -1.76
N ARG A 230 -27.73 9.16 -2.81
CA ARG A 230 -28.55 10.19 -3.46
C ARG A 230 -29.90 9.63 -3.92
N ASP A 231 -30.92 10.48 -3.86
CA ASP A 231 -32.30 10.17 -4.24
C ASP A 231 -32.44 10.07 -5.79
N PRO A 232 -32.93 8.95 -6.36
CA PRO A 232 -33.09 8.79 -7.81
C PRO A 232 -33.98 9.87 -8.47
N GLU A 233 -34.95 10.42 -7.73
CA GLU A 233 -35.90 11.42 -8.27
C GLU A 233 -35.29 12.82 -8.47
N GLU A 234 -34.25 13.19 -7.70
CA GLU A 234 -33.55 14.47 -7.87
C GLU A 234 -32.81 14.54 -9.23
N PHE A 235 -32.48 13.39 -9.80
CA PHE A 235 -31.72 13.28 -11.04
C PHE A 235 -32.57 13.43 -12.31
N LEU A 236 -33.85 13.05 -12.26
CA LEU A 236 -34.75 13.12 -13.41
C LEU A 236 -35.32 14.54 -13.63
N ASN A 237 -35.40 15.35 -12.57
CA ASN A 237 -35.98 16.71 -12.64
C ASN A 237 -34.91 17.81 -12.63
N LYS A 238 -34.19 17.95 -13.76
CA LYS A 238 -33.20 19.01 -13.96
C LYS A 238 -33.85 20.37 -14.25
N LYS A 239 -34.56 20.97 -13.27
CA LYS A 239 -34.74 22.43 -13.24
C LYS A 239 -33.49 23.03 -12.62
N LYS A 240 -32.72 23.77 -13.43
CA LYS A 240 -31.56 24.58 -13.00
C LYS A 240 -31.96 25.51 -11.85
N LYS A 241 -31.80 25.06 -10.61
CA LYS A 241 -31.58 25.94 -9.47
C LYS A 241 -30.09 26.19 -9.38
N LYS A 242 -29.75 27.47 -9.42
CA LYS A 242 -28.38 27.97 -9.32
C LYS A 242 -28.05 28.09 -7.84
N ASP A 243 -28.02 26.96 -7.14
CA ASP A 243 -27.57 26.93 -5.76
C ASP A 243 -26.04 26.85 -5.75
N LYS A 244 -25.44 27.92 -5.23
CA LYS A 244 -24.01 28.00 -4.92
C LYS A 244 -23.72 27.07 -3.74
N HIS A 245 -23.78 25.76 -3.95
CA HIS A 245 -23.11 24.85 -3.02
C HIS A 245 -21.62 24.91 -3.33
N LYS A 246 -20.91 25.60 -2.44
CA LYS A 246 -19.45 25.52 -2.34
C LYS A 246 -19.12 24.04 -2.17
N ASP A 247 -18.40 23.45 -3.13
CA ASP A 247 -17.67 22.19 -2.92
C ASP A 247 -16.71 22.38 -1.75
N LYS A 248 -17.19 22.16 -0.51
CA LYS A 248 -16.31 21.92 0.62
C LYS A 248 -15.84 20.47 0.47
N LYS A 249 -14.96 20.24 -0.49
CA LYS A 249 -14.17 19.00 -0.57
C LYS A 249 -13.24 19.03 0.64
N SER A 250 -13.68 18.41 1.74
CA SER A 250 -12.82 18.03 2.85
C SER A 250 -11.76 17.10 2.27
N LYS A 251 -10.60 17.64 1.89
CA LYS A 251 -9.46 16.82 1.47
C LYS A 251 -8.85 16.28 2.77
N SER A 252 -9.30 15.12 3.22
CA SER A 252 -8.52 14.35 4.17
C SER A 252 -7.13 14.14 3.56
N LYS A 253 -6.08 14.48 4.32
CA LYS A 253 -4.71 14.48 3.82
C LYS A 253 -3.99 13.28 4.42
N ALA A 254 -3.52 12.36 3.58
CA ALA A 254 -2.66 11.27 4.01
C ALA A 254 -1.34 11.78 4.61
N PHE A 255 -0.78 11.02 5.54
CA PHE A 255 0.59 11.20 6.00
C PHE A 255 1.53 10.54 4.99
N ASN A 256 2.64 11.17 4.63
CA ASN A 256 3.62 10.56 3.72
C ASN A 256 5.02 10.47 4.35
N PHE A 257 5.57 9.25 4.43
CA PHE A 257 6.89 8.98 5.03
C PHE A 257 8.06 9.70 4.35
N TYR A 258 7.96 9.93 3.05
CA TYR A 258 8.99 10.64 2.28
C TYR A 258 8.82 12.17 2.32
N SER A 259 7.73 12.67 2.93
CA SER A 259 7.45 14.10 3.05
C SER A 259 7.88 14.67 4.41
N GLY A 260 8.97 15.43 4.49
CA GLY A 260 9.45 16.02 5.74
C GLY A 260 10.82 15.50 6.18
N LYS A 261 11.23 15.83 7.42
CA LYS A 261 12.56 15.47 7.94
C LYS A 261 12.51 14.12 8.66
N PRO A 262 13.47 13.22 8.41
CA PRO A 262 13.65 12.01 9.23
C PRO A 262 13.93 12.34 10.70
N ASP A 263 13.57 11.44 11.61
CA ASP A 263 13.88 11.57 13.04
C ASP A 263 15.36 11.28 13.31
N VAL A 264 15.94 10.37 12.54
CA VAL A 264 17.36 10.05 12.53
C VAL A 264 17.82 10.04 11.09
N GLN A 265 18.96 10.69 10.83
CA GLN A 265 19.62 10.67 9.53
C GLN A 265 21.12 10.84 9.72
N ASN A 266 21.90 9.90 9.19
CA ASN A 266 23.36 9.98 9.11
C ASN A 266 23.86 9.23 7.86
N CYS A 267 25.18 9.02 7.74
CA CYS A 267 25.76 8.34 6.57
C CYS A 267 25.37 6.86 6.42
N TYR A 268 24.81 6.26 7.47
CA TYR A 268 24.48 4.84 7.56
C TYR A 268 22.99 4.55 7.30
N GLY A 269 22.19 5.60 7.13
CA GLY A 269 20.77 5.47 6.86
C GLY A 269 19.92 6.57 7.47
N TRP A 270 18.61 6.34 7.47
CA TRP A 270 17.64 7.21 8.08
C TRP A 270 16.45 6.41 8.62
N SER A 271 15.77 6.97 9.61
CA SER A 271 14.53 6.41 10.14
C SER A 271 13.53 7.51 10.43
N ARG A 272 12.25 7.17 10.32
CA ARG A 272 11.15 8.06 10.65
C ARG A 272 9.98 7.29 11.22
N ALA A 273 9.45 7.74 12.35
CA ALA A 273 8.22 7.26 12.94
C ALA A 273 7.12 8.32 12.81
N MET A 274 5.87 7.89 12.78
CA MET A 274 4.73 8.80 12.87
C MET A 274 4.66 9.40 14.27
N THR A 275 4.52 10.72 14.36
CA THR A 275 4.40 11.42 15.63
C THR A 275 2.94 11.58 16.05
N SER A 276 2.70 11.98 17.30
CA SER A 276 1.35 12.29 17.78
C SER A 276 0.70 13.49 17.06
N LYS A 277 1.46 14.27 16.29
CA LYS A 277 0.95 15.41 15.50
C LYS A 277 0.57 15.01 14.08
N ASP A 278 1.08 13.88 13.61
CA ASP A 278 0.73 13.29 12.32
C ASP A 278 -0.56 12.44 12.40
N LEU A 279 -1.19 12.41 13.60
CA LEU A 279 -2.32 11.56 13.99
C LEU A 279 -3.68 11.97 13.45
N ASP A 280 -3.86 13.18 12.91
CA ASP A 280 -5.15 13.58 12.32
C ASP A 280 -5.55 12.63 11.17
N ALA A 281 -4.58 12.00 10.50
CA ALA A 281 -4.78 11.01 9.43
C ALA A 281 -5.01 9.56 9.92
N LEU A 282 -4.82 9.29 11.22
CA LEU A 282 -4.99 7.97 11.85
C LEU A 282 -6.04 7.99 12.96
N HIS A 283 -6.99 8.92 12.92
CA HIS A 283 -8.08 9.02 13.89
C HIS A 283 -8.74 7.65 14.11
N GLY A 284 -8.96 7.28 15.37
CA GLY A 284 -9.54 5.98 15.76
C GLY A 284 -8.55 4.81 15.88
N SER A 285 -7.38 4.84 15.24
CA SER A 285 -6.45 3.70 15.29
C SER A 285 -5.44 3.77 16.44
N SER A 286 -5.15 2.60 17.05
CA SER A 286 -4.07 2.41 18.04
C SER A 286 -2.74 1.94 17.43
N ILE A 287 -2.66 1.82 16.10
CA ILE A 287 -1.48 1.36 15.35
C ILE A 287 -0.65 2.54 14.84
N GLY A 288 0.60 2.62 15.30
CA GLY A 288 1.60 3.54 14.75
C GLY A 288 2.29 2.96 13.53
N MET A 289 3.01 3.80 12.78
CA MET A 289 3.89 3.32 11.71
C MET A 289 5.27 3.97 11.78
N PHE A 290 6.25 3.26 11.25
CA PHE A 290 7.62 3.74 11.11
C PHE A 290 8.28 3.19 9.85
N MET A 291 9.32 3.86 9.38
CA MET A 291 10.14 3.43 8.26
C MET A 291 11.61 3.54 8.65
N VAL A 292 12.39 2.53 8.22
CA VAL A 292 13.83 2.47 8.40
C VAL A 292 14.47 2.19 7.06
N ASN A 293 15.53 2.93 6.77
CA ASN A 293 16.40 2.73 5.63
C ASN A 293 17.84 2.62 6.14
N LEU A 294 18.44 1.44 5.98
CA LEU A 294 19.84 1.19 6.29
C LEU A 294 20.62 1.06 4.98
N THR A 295 21.70 1.83 4.84
CA THR A 295 22.64 1.66 3.73
C THR A 295 23.46 0.39 3.92
N THR A 296 24.15 -0.09 2.88
CA THR A 296 25.00 -1.29 2.95
C THR A 296 26.01 -1.23 4.11
N GLY A 297 26.22 -2.35 4.81
CA GLY A 297 27.20 -2.46 5.91
C GLY A 297 26.86 -1.59 7.12
N SER A 298 25.56 -1.40 7.40
CA SER A 298 25.04 -0.57 8.48
C SER A 298 24.14 -1.37 9.41
N MET A 299 23.90 -0.83 10.60
CA MET A 299 22.94 -1.42 11.53
C MET A 299 22.09 -0.36 12.21
N MET A 300 20.82 -0.67 12.46
CA MET A 300 20.13 -0.07 13.58
C MET A 300 20.66 -0.74 14.86
N GLY A 301 21.30 0.06 15.71
CA GLY A 301 22.02 -0.40 16.89
C GLY A 301 21.13 -1.20 17.84
N PRO A 302 21.71 -2.06 18.70
CA PRO A 302 20.95 -2.88 19.63
C PRO A 302 20.00 -2.02 20.48
N HIS A 303 18.71 -2.30 20.45
CA HIS A 303 17.68 -1.52 21.14
C HIS A 303 16.46 -2.36 21.48
N TRP A 304 15.55 -1.85 22.31
CA TRP A 304 14.23 -2.46 22.50
C TRP A 304 13.12 -1.41 22.50
N ASN A 305 11.90 -1.84 22.20
CA ASN A 305 10.72 -1.02 22.33
C ASN A 305 10.03 -1.22 23.68
N PRO A 306 9.81 -0.15 24.46
CA PRO A 306 9.20 -0.26 25.78
C PRO A 306 7.67 -0.45 25.73
N LYS A 307 7.00 0.02 24.68
CA LYS A 307 5.53 0.07 24.63
C LYS A 307 4.91 -0.74 23.49
N ALA A 308 5.63 -0.94 22.40
CA ALA A 308 5.09 -1.53 21.19
C ALA A 308 5.80 -2.82 20.77
N THR A 309 5.02 -3.71 20.14
CA THR A 309 5.53 -4.75 19.26
C THR A 309 5.72 -4.14 17.87
N GLU A 310 6.84 -4.45 17.22
CA GLU A 310 7.10 -4.09 15.82
C GLU A 310 6.64 -5.21 14.91
N ILE A 311 5.85 -4.88 13.89
CA ILE A 311 5.47 -5.76 12.80
C ILE A 311 5.96 -5.10 11.51
N ALA A 312 7.10 -5.54 11.00
CA ALA A 312 7.79 -4.91 9.89
C ALA A 312 7.70 -5.73 8.61
N ILE A 313 7.61 -5.04 7.48
CA ILE A 313 7.60 -5.57 6.12
C ILE A 313 8.84 -5.03 5.41
N VAL A 314 9.68 -5.92 4.89
CA VAL A 314 10.84 -5.51 4.09
C VAL A 314 10.36 -4.95 2.75
N THR A 315 10.77 -3.72 2.43
CA THR A 315 10.35 -3.02 1.21
C THR A 315 11.44 -2.95 0.15
N GLU A 316 12.71 -3.09 0.52
CA GLU A 316 13.83 -3.09 -0.42
C GLU A 316 15.04 -3.80 0.21
N GLY A 317 15.72 -4.61 -0.60
CA GLY A 317 16.92 -5.35 -0.22
C GLY A 317 16.71 -6.44 0.83
N SER A 318 17.75 -6.70 1.62
CA SER A 318 17.79 -7.81 2.57
C SER A 318 18.67 -7.51 3.79
N GLY A 319 18.42 -8.22 4.88
CA GLY A 319 19.15 -8.00 6.12
C GLY A 319 19.03 -9.15 7.11
N ILE A 320 19.75 -8.99 8.22
CA ILE A 320 19.71 -9.89 9.38
C ILE A 320 19.07 -9.15 10.54
N VAL A 321 18.15 -9.83 11.22
CA VAL A 321 17.59 -9.37 12.49
C VAL A 321 17.99 -10.35 13.57
N GLN A 322 18.66 -9.84 14.60
CA GLN A 322 18.95 -10.57 15.83
C GLN A 322 17.98 -10.11 16.91
N THR A 323 17.34 -11.05 17.60
CA THR A 323 16.49 -10.75 18.77
C THR A 323 16.97 -11.52 19.99
N VAL A 324 16.90 -10.87 21.14
CA VAL A 324 17.27 -11.42 22.44
C VAL A 324 16.03 -11.59 23.28
N CYS A 325 15.92 -12.76 23.89
CA CYS A 325 14.87 -13.06 24.85
C CYS A 325 15.30 -12.65 26.27
N PRO A 326 14.62 -11.69 26.93
CA PRO A 326 15.01 -11.19 28.25
C PRO A 326 14.97 -12.25 29.36
N SER A 327 14.14 -13.28 29.20
CA SER A 327 13.97 -14.38 30.18
C SER A 327 14.82 -15.61 29.88
N SER A 328 15.61 -15.59 28.80
CA SER A 328 16.55 -16.66 28.51
C SER A 328 17.83 -16.50 29.33
N SER A 329 18.22 -17.56 30.05
CA SER A 329 19.55 -17.62 30.68
C SER A 329 20.59 -17.61 29.55
N PRO A 330 21.69 -16.84 29.66
CA PRO A 330 22.81 -16.95 28.72
C PRO A 330 23.55 -18.27 28.98
N SER A 331 22.98 -19.37 28.51
CA SER A 331 23.61 -20.69 28.54
C SER A 331 23.22 -21.47 27.29
N GLY A 332 23.83 -21.09 26.17
CA GLY A 332 24.26 -22.07 25.18
C GLY A 332 25.36 -22.91 25.83
N GLY A 333 24.98 -24.08 26.31
CA GLY A 333 25.85 -24.98 27.05
C GLY A 333 25.02 -26.06 27.71
N SER A 334 24.64 -27.09 26.94
CA SER A 334 24.18 -28.36 27.49
C SER A 334 25.33 -29.02 28.25
N SER A 335 25.65 -28.55 29.46
CA SER A 335 26.39 -29.35 30.43
C SER A 335 25.40 -30.28 31.10
N GLY A 336 25.36 -31.53 30.66
CA GLY A 336 24.64 -32.61 31.32
C GLY A 336 25.18 -32.82 32.74
N GLY A 337 24.58 -32.17 33.72
CA GLY A 337 24.80 -32.43 35.14
C GLY A 337 23.78 -33.44 35.64
N HIS A 338 24.16 -34.71 35.74
CA HIS A 338 23.40 -35.72 36.48
C HIS A 338 23.37 -35.34 37.97
N HIS A 339 22.27 -34.75 38.45
CA HIS A 339 22.02 -34.62 39.87
C HIS A 339 21.06 -35.71 40.36
N HIS A 340 21.67 -36.66 41.08
CA HIS A 340 21.06 -37.74 41.84
C HIS A 340 19.89 -37.26 42.71
N GLY A 341 18.80 -38.02 42.67
CA GLY A 341 17.61 -37.77 43.45
C GLY A 341 17.83 -37.88 44.95
N HIS A 342 17.25 -36.95 45.70
CA HIS A 342 16.89 -37.14 47.09
C HIS A 342 15.38 -37.05 47.26
N LYS A 343 14.75 -38.23 47.36
CA LYS A 343 13.42 -38.41 47.95
C LYS A 343 13.46 -37.91 49.40
N ARG A 344 12.55 -37.00 49.77
CA ARG A 344 12.05 -36.91 51.15
C ARG A 344 10.54 -37.05 51.18
N ARG A 345 10.13 -38.05 51.97
CA ARG A 345 8.78 -38.46 52.34
C ARG A 345 8.15 -37.46 53.31
N GLY A 346 6.86 -37.17 53.10
CA GLY A 346 5.83 -37.37 54.12
C GLY A 346 5.44 -36.18 55.00
N GLY A 347 4.18 -35.76 54.87
CA GLY A 347 3.41 -34.98 55.83
C GLY A 347 1.96 -34.80 55.34
N PRO A 348 0.94 -35.45 55.94
CA PRO A 348 -0.42 -35.50 55.40
C PRO A 348 -1.36 -34.49 56.07
N GLY A 349 -2.28 -33.89 55.30
CA GLY A 349 -3.46 -33.22 55.85
C GLY A 349 -4.11 -32.21 54.91
N GLY A 350 -5.32 -32.51 54.42
CA GLY A 350 -6.29 -31.50 53.97
C GLY A 350 -6.90 -31.70 52.58
N ARG A 351 -7.95 -32.51 52.48
CA ARG A 351 -9.03 -32.47 51.46
C ARG A 351 -9.57 -31.03 51.32
N GLY A 352 -10.05 -30.51 50.19
CA GLY A 352 -10.25 -31.00 48.83
C GLY A 352 -10.29 -29.75 47.91
N ASP A 353 -10.06 -29.91 46.61
CA ASP A 353 -11.13 -29.81 45.63
C ASP A 353 -10.68 -30.53 44.35
N GLU A 354 -11.52 -31.45 43.88
CA GLU A 354 -11.37 -32.13 42.61
C GLU A 354 -11.82 -31.18 41.50
N GLY A 355 -10.88 -30.36 41.02
CA GLY A 355 -10.99 -29.70 39.74
C GLY A 355 -10.18 -30.48 38.71
N GLU A 356 -10.80 -31.49 38.08
CA GLU A 356 -10.33 -32.02 36.80
C GLU A 356 -10.38 -30.89 35.76
N GLY A 357 -9.22 -30.29 35.51
CA GLY A 357 -8.99 -29.35 34.43
C GLY A 357 -7.75 -29.77 33.68
N GLU A 358 -7.94 -30.57 32.63
CA GLU A 358 -6.99 -30.74 31.55
C GLU A 358 -6.57 -29.35 31.03
N GLY A 359 -5.35 -28.95 31.36
CA GLY A 359 -4.83 -27.64 31.02
C GLY A 359 -3.34 -27.62 31.23
N GLY A 360 -2.63 -28.53 30.57
CA GLY A 360 -1.18 -28.51 30.50
C GLY A 360 -0.71 -27.19 29.90
N ARG A 361 -0.49 -26.18 30.75
CA ARG A 361 0.23 -24.95 30.43
C ARG A 361 1.65 -25.37 30.03
N THR A 362 1.86 -25.69 28.76
CA THR A 362 3.19 -25.85 28.20
C THR A 362 3.94 -24.55 28.44
N ARG A 363 4.98 -24.62 29.26
CA ARG A 363 5.89 -23.51 29.56
C ARG A 363 6.49 -22.99 28.25
N TRP A 364 5.92 -21.90 27.75
CA TRP A 364 6.36 -21.16 26.57
C TRP A 364 7.84 -20.80 26.73
N GLN A 365 8.71 -21.25 25.84
CA GLN A 365 10.15 -20.97 25.90
C GLN A 365 10.49 -19.89 24.90
N CYS A 366 10.69 -18.69 25.41
CA CYS A 366 11.26 -17.59 24.66
C CYS A 366 12.77 -17.82 24.45
N ARG A 367 13.27 -17.61 23.23
CA ARG A 367 14.67 -17.90 22.84
C ARG A 367 15.25 -16.75 22.03
N ASN A 368 16.56 -16.56 22.15
CA ASN A 368 17.30 -15.72 21.22
C ASN A 368 17.17 -16.28 19.80
N SER A 369 17.05 -15.40 18.82
CA SER A 369 16.97 -15.78 17.41
C SER A 369 17.79 -14.85 16.55
N VAL A 370 18.29 -15.40 15.44
CA VAL A 370 18.92 -14.67 14.34
C VAL A 370 18.23 -15.19 13.09
N PHE A 371 17.73 -14.28 12.26
CA PHE A 371 17.04 -14.64 11.04
C PHE A 371 17.32 -13.64 9.93
N ARG A 372 17.38 -14.16 8.70
CA ARG A 372 17.49 -13.37 7.47
C ARG A 372 16.08 -12.99 7.00
N VAL A 373 15.97 -11.78 6.47
CA VAL A 373 14.75 -11.28 5.83
C VAL A 373 15.11 -10.64 4.49
N LYS A 374 14.24 -10.82 3.49
CA LYS A 374 14.35 -10.23 2.15
C LYS A 374 13.06 -9.48 1.78
N GLU A 375 13.08 -8.75 0.67
CA GLU A 375 11.93 -7.98 0.18
C GLU A 375 10.61 -8.79 0.21
N GLY A 376 9.61 -8.24 0.91
CA GLY A 376 8.32 -8.85 1.11
C GLY A 376 8.23 -9.79 2.32
N ASP A 377 9.31 -10.09 3.02
CA ASP A 377 9.18 -10.83 4.28
C ASP A 377 8.54 -9.94 5.35
N VAL A 378 7.75 -10.56 6.22
CA VAL A 378 7.21 -9.93 7.43
C VAL A 378 7.95 -10.45 8.62
N PHE A 379 8.47 -9.56 9.48
CA PHE A 379 9.04 -9.96 10.75
C PHE A 379 8.39 -9.24 11.94
N VAL A 380 8.31 -9.93 13.06
CA VAL A 380 7.69 -9.42 14.29
C VAL A 380 8.69 -9.46 15.42
N VAL A 381 8.87 -8.33 16.11
CA VAL A 381 9.67 -8.25 17.33
C VAL A 381 8.82 -7.72 18.49
N PRO A 382 8.54 -8.54 19.51
CA PRO A 382 7.69 -8.12 20.61
C PRO A 382 8.33 -7.03 21.48
N ARG A 383 7.50 -6.26 22.17
CA ARG A 383 7.97 -5.29 23.18
C ARG A 383 8.95 -5.94 24.17
N PHE A 384 9.88 -5.14 24.67
CA PHE A 384 10.96 -5.52 25.59
C PHE A 384 11.96 -6.55 25.07
N HIS A 385 11.88 -7.02 23.82
CA HIS A 385 12.92 -7.87 23.24
C HIS A 385 14.01 -6.99 22.64
N PRO A 386 15.25 -7.02 23.15
CA PRO A 386 16.35 -6.33 22.49
C PRO A 386 16.57 -6.91 21.10
N MET A 387 16.79 -6.04 20.14
CA MET A 387 16.99 -6.40 18.75
C MET A 387 18.07 -5.55 18.10
N ALA A 388 18.68 -6.10 17.06
CA ALA A 388 19.56 -5.39 16.14
C ALA A 388 19.17 -5.78 14.71
N GLN A 389 19.11 -4.79 13.82
CA GLN A 389 18.76 -4.96 12.41
C GLN A 389 19.96 -4.52 11.59
N MET A 390 20.46 -5.37 10.71
CA MET A 390 21.74 -5.18 10.00
C MET A 390 21.54 -5.41 8.51
N SER A 391 22.08 -4.51 7.70
CA SER A 391 22.20 -4.69 6.25
C SER A 391 23.48 -5.46 5.91
N PHE A 392 23.47 -6.13 4.77
CA PHE A 392 24.66 -6.77 4.21
C PHE A 392 25.59 -5.72 3.56
N ASN A 393 26.81 -6.10 3.22
CA ASN A 393 27.76 -5.22 2.54
C ASN A 393 27.39 -4.95 1.07
N ASP A 394 26.64 -5.87 0.45
CA ASP A 394 26.23 -5.83 -0.95
C ASP A 394 24.77 -5.41 -1.15
N ASP A 395 24.00 -5.31 -0.08
CA ASP A 395 22.58 -5.01 -0.15
C ASP A 395 22.11 -4.05 0.95
N SER A 396 21.19 -3.16 0.58
CA SER A 396 20.55 -2.24 1.54
C SER A 396 19.48 -2.97 2.34
N PHE A 397 19.05 -2.41 3.47
CA PHE A 397 17.94 -2.98 4.23
C PHE A 397 16.91 -1.91 4.56
N VAL A 398 15.82 -1.91 3.80
CA VAL A 398 14.72 -0.94 3.96
C VAL A 398 13.44 -1.67 4.33
N PHE A 399 12.76 -1.18 5.35
CA PHE A 399 11.50 -1.75 5.82
C PHE A 399 10.56 -0.68 6.36
N VAL A 400 9.27 -0.95 6.22
CA VAL A 400 8.20 -0.20 6.88
C VAL A 400 7.59 -1.10 7.95
N GLY A 401 7.21 -0.54 9.09
CA GLY A 401 6.61 -1.31 10.17
C GLY A 401 5.40 -0.67 10.80
N PHE A 402 4.50 -1.53 11.26
CA PHE A 402 3.40 -1.20 12.14
C PHE A 402 3.86 -1.38 13.60
N SER A 403 3.51 -0.42 14.42
CA SER A 403 3.75 -0.40 15.86
C SER A 403 2.41 -0.63 16.55
N THR A 404 2.32 -1.63 17.44
CA THR A 404 1.08 -1.91 18.18
C THR A 404 0.70 -0.85 19.22
N HIS A 405 1.48 0.23 19.30
CA HIS A 405 1.18 1.39 20.12
C HIS A 405 1.40 2.67 19.30
N MET A 406 0.43 3.58 19.39
CA MET A 406 0.47 4.90 18.79
C MET A 406 1.23 5.94 19.63
N GLY A 407 1.94 6.85 18.98
CA GLY A 407 2.58 7.99 19.64
C GLY A 407 3.91 7.66 20.34
N GLN A 408 4.01 7.94 21.65
CA GLN A 408 5.28 7.97 22.43
C GLN A 408 5.92 6.59 22.71
N ASN A 409 6.19 5.79 21.68
CA ASN A 409 7.09 4.64 21.75
C ASN A 409 8.50 5.09 21.36
N HIS A 410 9.36 5.32 22.35
CA HIS A 410 10.75 5.75 22.13
C HIS A 410 11.68 4.54 22.30
N PRO A 411 12.29 4.02 21.22
CA PRO A 411 13.24 2.92 21.31
C PRO A 411 14.37 3.24 22.29
N GLN A 412 14.71 2.28 23.13
CA GLN A 412 15.81 2.41 24.10
C GLN A 412 17.05 1.72 23.55
N PHE A 413 18.05 2.50 23.16
CA PHE A 413 19.29 1.98 22.59
C PHE A 413 20.24 1.49 23.69
N LEU A 414 20.88 0.34 23.46
CA LEU A 414 21.90 -0.26 24.32
C LEU A 414 23.32 0.12 23.87
N ALA A 415 23.51 0.53 22.62
CA ALA A 415 24.80 0.94 22.07
C ALA A 415 24.76 2.34 21.46
N GLY A 416 25.95 2.90 21.25
CA GLY A 416 26.14 4.23 20.70
C GLY A 416 26.03 5.36 21.72
N LYS A 417 26.21 6.59 21.23
CA LYS A 417 26.25 7.81 22.05
C LYS A 417 24.92 8.09 22.77
N GLY A 418 23.80 7.70 22.16
CA GLY A 418 22.45 7.79 22.75
C GLY A 418 22.05 6.60 23.62
N SER A 419 22.98 5.70 23.97
CA SER A 419 22.66 4.50 24.76
C SER A 419 22.16 4.86 26.16
N VAL A 420 21.11 4.16 26.62
CA VAL A 420 20.60 4.26 28.00
C VAL A 420 21.66 3.83 29.03
N LEU A 421 22.64 3.02 28.63
CA LEU A 421 23.75 2.62 29.49
C LEU A 421 24.66 3.81 29.85
N GLN A 422 24.68 4.86 29.03
CA GLN A 422 25.40 6.11 29.34
C GLN A 422 24.82 6.84 30.55
N ALA A 423 23.52 6.67 30.82
CA ALA A 423 22.84 7.27 31.96
C ALA A 423 23.08 6.50 33.27
N ILE A 424 23.58 5.25 33.19
CA ILE A 424 23.92 4.43 34.35
C ILE A 424 25.35 4.78 34.79
N GLY A 425 25.55 5.04 36.08
CA GLY A 425 26.89 5.30 36.61
C GLY A 425 27.86 4.14 36.31
N LYS A 426 29.02 4.45 35.73
CA LYS A 426 30.00 3.45 35.22
C LYS A 426 30.34 2.33 36.20
N LYS A 427 30.46 2.66 37.50
CA LYS A 427 30.72 1.68 38.57
C LYS A 427 29.53 0.72 38.77
N VAL A 428 28.31 1.24 38.75
CA VAL A 428 27.08 0.43 38.89
C VAL A 428 26.91 -0.48 37.69
N LEU A 429 27.14 0.05 36.47
CA LEU A 429 27.07 -0.74 35.25
C LEU A 429 28.16 -1.84 35.23
N ALA A 430 29.39 -1.52 35.69
CA ALA A 430 30.44 -2.52 35.83
C ALA A 430 30.04 -3.66 36.76
N LEU A 431 29.49 -3.34 37.94
CA LEU A 431 28.98 -4.36 38.87
C LEU A 431 27.85 -5.19 38.24
N ALA A 432 26.91 -4.57 37.51
CA ALA A 432 25.83 -5.28 36.83
C ALA A 432 26.32 -6.23 35.73
N LEU A 433 27.43 -5.90 35.08
CA LEU A 433 28.10 -6.72 34.05
C LEU A 433 29.13 -7.70 34.64
N GLY A 434 29.20 -7.83 35.98
CA GLY A 434 30.15 -8.72 36.66
C GLY A 434 31.62 -8.27 36.59
N GLN A 435 31.88 -7.00 36.25
CA GLN A 435 33.21 -6.42 36.18
C GLN A 435 33.61 -5.82 37.52
N ARG A 436 34.83 -6.13 37.99
CA ARG A 436 35.40 -5.55 39.22
C ARG A 436 35.92 -4.12 39.02
N ASP A 437 36.38 -3.81 37.81
CA ASP A 437 36.94 -2.50 37.44
C ASP A 437 36.08 -1.84 36.34
N PRO A 438 35.62 -0.58 36.52
CA PRO A 438 34.87 0.14 35.49
C PRO A 438 35.66 0.48 34.22
N THR A 439 36.98 0.30 34.17
CA THR A 439 37.80 0.64 32.98
C THR A 439 37.28 -0.01 31.70
N ALA A 440 36.88 -1.29 31.76
CA ALA A 440 36.32 -2.00 30.59
C ALA A 440 34.99 -1.39 30.13
N VAL A 441 34.13 -1.02 31.08
CA VAL A 441 32.84 -0.36 30.81
C VAL A 441 33.05 1.05 30.24
N ASP A 442 34.03 1.78 30.76
CA ASP A 442 34.37 3.11 30.26
C ASP A 442 34.82 3.07 28.79
N LYS A 443 35.69 2.10 28.45
CA LYS A 443 36.10 1.85 27.07
C LYS A 443 34.92 1.45 26.18
N LEU A 444 34.04 0.57 26.67
CA LEU A 444 32.85 0.12 25.93
C LEU A 444 31.92 1.29 25.59
N LEU A 445 31.63 2.15 26.57
CA LEU A 445 30.71 3.29 26.41
C LEU A 445 31.31 4.43 25.57
N SER A 446 32.63 4.58 25.52
CA SER A 446 33.30 5.65 24.77
C SER A 446 33.72 5.27 23.34
N ALA A 447 33.68 3.98 22.98
CA ALA A 447 34.16 3.48 21.69
C ALA A 447 33.30 3.95 20.50
N GLN A 448 31.98 3.88 20.63
CA GLN A 448 31.06 4.22 19.54
C GLN A 448 30.63 5.70 19.61
N ARG A 449 30.89 6.45 18.53
CA ARG A 449 30.60 7.89 18.44
C ARG A 449 29.24 8.19 17.83
N GLU A 450 28.74 7.28 17.00
CA GLU A 450 27.43 7.38 16.35
C GLU A 450 26.29 7.05 17.32
N SER A 451 25.06 7.41 16.94
CA SER A 451 23.85 7.11 17.69
C SER A 451 22.80 6.50 16.77
N THR A 452 22.00 5.56 17.31
CA THR A 452 20.86 4.92 16.63
C THR A 452 21.25 4.05 15.43
N ILE A 453 21.75 4.64 14.33
CA ILE A 453 22.21 3.92 13.15
C ILE A 453 23.73 3.97 13.11
N LEU A 454 24.38 2.81 13.09
CA LEU A 454 25.81 2.64 13.32
C LEU A 454 26.47 1.94 12.10
N PRO A 455 27.77 2.16 11.85
CA PRO A 455 28.52 1.34 10.92
C PRO A 455 28.61 -0.10 11.43
N CYS A 456 28.38 -1.08 10.57
CA CYS A 456 28.51 -2.50 10.88
C CYS A 456 28.91 -3.31 9.64
N VAL A 457 30.14 -3.10 9.17
CA VAL A 457 30.69 -3.82 8.01
C VAL A 457 30.83 -5.31 8.36
N SER A 458 30.30 -6.18 7.50
CA SER A 458 30.33 -7.65 7.63
C SER A 458 29.55 -8.25 8.82
N CYS A 459 28.83 -7.44 9.60
CA CYS A 459 28.12 -7.94 10.78
C CYS A 459 26.98 -8.90 10.44
N ALA A 460 26.24 -8.60 9.36
CA ALA A 460 25.14 -9.44 8.90
C ALA A 460 25.67 -10.78 8.38
N GLU A 461 26.75 -10.75 7.59
CA GLU A 461 27.42 -11.92 7.02
C GLU A 461 27.93 -12.86 8.12
N GLU A 462 28.66 -12.34 9.10
CA GLU A 462 29.16 -13.15 10.21
C GLU A 462 28.04 -13.79 11.04
N LEU A 463 26.95 -13.06 11.28
CA LEU A 463 25.81 -13.60 12.03
C LEU A 463 25.01 -14.60 11.21
N ALA A 464 24.87 -14.39 9.91
CA ALA A 464 24.24 -15.33 9.00
C ALA A 464 25.00 -16.66 8.96
N GLU A 465 26.34 -16.61 8.83
CA GLU A 465 27.21 -17.79 8.84
C GLU A 465 27.09 -18.55 10.17
N LYS A 466 27.20 -17.85 11.32
CA LYS A 466 27.05 -18.45 12.65
C LYS A 466 25.67 -19.09 12.84
N ALA A 467 24.61 -18.44 12.37
CA ALA A 467 23.25 -18.97 12.46
C ALA A 467 23.06 -20.23 11.60
N GLU A 468 23.67 -20.26 10.40
CA GLU A 468 23.65 -21.42 9.52
C GLU A 468 24.42 -22.60 10.11
N GLU A 469 25.61 -22.35 10.67
CA GLU A 469 26.38 -23.37 11.38
C GLU A 469 25.62 -23.95 12.57
N GLU A 470 24.98 -23.10 13.39
CA GLU A 470 24.18 -23.55 14.52
C GLU A 470 22.98 -24.40 14.05
N ARG A 471 22.34 -24.02 12.93
CA ARG A 471 21.27 -24.82 12.32
C ARG A 471 21.78 -26.20 11.92
N LYS A 472 22.92 -26.28 11.22
CA LYS A 472 23.56 -27.55 10.82
C LYS A 472 23.88 -28.44 12.03
N ARG A 473 24.48 -27.88 13.09
CA ARG A 473 24.77 -28.61 14.33
C ARG A 473 23.51 -29.16 15.00
N ARG A 474 22.43 -28.37 15.07
CA ARG A 474 21.15 -28.83 15.66
C ARG A 474 20.50 -29.96 14.86
N GLU A 475 20.62 -29.94 13.54
CA GLU A 475 20.15 -31.04 12.68
C GLU A 475 21.00 -32.30 12.89
N GLU A 476 22.30 -32.15 13.07
CA GLU A 476 23.23 -33.24 13.40
C GLU A 476 22.99 -33.84 14.78
N GLU A 477 22.64 -33.04 15.78
CA GLU A 477 22.34 -33.52 17.15
C GLU A 477 20.92 -34.10 17.26
N GLY A 478 19.96 -33.60 16.47
CA GLY A 478 18.56 -34.04 16.48
C GLY A 478 18.26 -35.27 15.62
N GLY A 479 19.18 -35.69 14.75
CA GLY A 479 18.98 -36.81 13.83
C GLY A 479 19.69 -38.09 14.28
N GLY A 480 18.97 -39.11 14.74
CA GLY A 480 19.49 -40.48 14.92
C GLY A 480 19.86 -41.21 13.61
N LYS A 481 20.27 -40.48 12.57
CA LYS A 481 20.64 -41.01 11.25
C LYS A 481 22.16 -41.06 11.12
N GLY A 482 22.69 -42.14 10.53
CA GLY A 482 24.13 -42.34 10.36
C GLY A 482 24.77 -41.37 9.37
N PRO A 483 26.11 -41.21 9.36
CA PRO A 483 26.83 -40.23 8.53
C PRO A 483 26.48 -40.30 7.04
N GLY A 484 26.35 -41.51 6.48
CA GLY A 484 26.03 -41.71 5.06
C GLY A 484 24.57 -41.45 4.67
N GLU A 485 23.63 -41.46 5.62
CA GLU A 485 22.25 -41.03 5.36
C GLU A 485 22.11 -39.51 5.44
N ARG A 486 22.89 -38.87 6.33
CA ARG A 486 22.95 -37.41 6.44
C ARG A 486 23.60 -36.78 5.22
N GLU A 487 24.67 -37.36 4.70
CA GLU A 487 25.35 -36.87 3.50
C GLU A 487 24.40 -36.95 2.29
N LYS A 488 23.67 -38.06 2.14
CA LYS A 488 22.63 -38.20 1.10
C LYS A 488 21.46 -37.25 1.28
N GLU A 489 21.01 -37.00 2.52
CA GLU A 489 19.93 -36.04 2.78
C GLU A 489 20.39 -34.60 2.53
N LYS A 490 21.64 -34.28 2.88
CA LYS A 490 22.26 -32.97 2.61
C LYS A 490 22.46 -32.74 1.12
N GLU A 491 23.03 -33.70 0.40
CA GLU A 491 23.14 -33.65 -1.07
C GLU A 491 21.76 -33.51 -1.72
N ARG A 492 20.75 -34.21 -1.20
CA ARG A 492 19.38 -34.11 -1.69
C ARG A 492 18.78 -32.73 -1.40
N ARG A 493 18.97 -32.18 -0.20
CA ARG A 493 18.51 -30.81 0.14
C ARG A 493 19.22 -29.75 -0.68
N GLU A 494 20.54 -29.82 -0.82
CA GLU A 494 21.32 -28.92 -1.68
C GLU A 494 20.87 -29.02 -3.15
N ARG A 495 20.50 -30.22 -3.61
CA ARG A 495 19.96 -30.42 -4.96
C ARG A 495 18.55 -29.85 -5.10
N GLU A 496 17.67 -30.09 -4.12
CA GLU A 496 16.31 -29.52 -4.07
C GLU A 496 16.35 -27.98 -3.95
N GLU A 497 17.30 -27.41 -3.20
CA GLU A 497 17.49 -25.97 -3.03
C GLU A 497 18.06 -25.34 -4.31
N LYS A 498 19.07 -25.96 -4.95
CA LYS A 498 19.57 -25.54 -6.27
C LYS A 498 18.51 -25.67 -7.37
N GLU A 499 17.63 -26.67 -7.28
CA GLU A 499 16.54 -26.86 -8.22
C GLU A 499 15.48 -25.77 -8.04
N LYS A 500 15.11 -25.44 -6.79
CA LYS A 500 14.25 -24.30 -6.47
C LYS A 500 14.84 -22.96 -6.91
N GLU A 501 16.12 -22.75 -6.66
CA GLU A 501 16.83 -21.52 -7.06
C GLU A 501 16.85 -21.38 -8.59
N ARG A 502 17.07 -22.47 -9.32
CA ARG A 502 16.94 -22.51 -10.79
C ARG A 502 15.52 -22.26 -11.27
N GLU A 503 14.51 -22.86 -10.64
CA GLU A 503 13.11 -22.61 -10.98
C GLU A 503 12.70 -21.15 -10.69
N GLU A 504 13.22 -20.56 -9.62
CA GLU A 504 12.99 -19.15 -9.27
C GLU A 504 13.65 -18.22 -10.29
N GLU A 505 14.92 -18.49 -10.64
CA GLU A 505 15.66 -17.75 -11.65
C GLU A 505 15.01 -17.89 -13.04
N GLU A 506 14.50 -19.07 -13.40
CA GLU A 506 13.76 -19.29 -14.65
C GLU A 506 12.42 -18.53 -14.65
N ARG A 507 11.66 -18.55 -13.54
CA ARG A 507 10.43 -17.77 -13.40
C ARG A 507 10.68 -16.27 -13.43
N GLU A 508 11.79 -15.81 -12.87
CA GLU A 508 12.20 -14.41 -12.92
C GLU A 508 12.54 -14.01 -14.35
N ARG A 509 13.36 -14.79 -15.06
CA ARG A 509 13.64 -14.57 -16.49
C ARG A 509 12.38 -14.59 -17.35
N GLU A 510 11.44 -15.51 -17.10
CA GLU A 510 10.15 -15.52 -17.80
C GLU A 510 9.33 -14.26 -17.53
N ARG A 511 9.34 -13.76 -16.28
CA ARG A 511 8.66 -12.51 -15.91
C ARG A 511 9.33 -11.31 -16.57
N GLU A 512 10.64 -11.22 -16.55
CA GLU A 512 11.40 -10.17 -17.22
C GLU A 512 11.20 -10.20 -18.73
N GLU A 513 11.17 -11.38 -19.35
CA GLU A 513 10.90 -11.53 -20.78
C GLU A 513 9.47 -11.14 -21.13
N LYS A 514 8.48 -11.52 -20.30
CA LYS A 514 7.09 -11.08 -20.45
C LYS A 514 6.98 -9.56 -20.32
N GLU A 515 7.58 -8.98 -19.28
CA GLU A 515 7.60 -7.52 -19.08
C GLU A 515 8.29 -6.81 -20.26
N ARG A 516 9.38 -7.36 -20.78
CA ARG A 516 10.07 -6.80 -21.95
C ARG A 516 9.19 -6.85 -23.21
N LYS A 517 8.55 -7.99 -23.48
CA LYS A 517 7.63 -8.14 -24.61
C LYS A 517 6.42 -7.23 -24.48
N GLU A 518 5.92 -7.03 -23.25
CA GLU A 518 4.86 -6.08 -22.96
C GLU A 518 5.31 -4.66 -23.27
N ARG A 519 6.47 -4.23 -22.76
CA ARG A 519 7.08 -2.92 -23.07
C ARG A 519 7.30 -2.69 -24.57
N GLU A 520 7.75 -3.71 -25.30
CA GLU A 520 7.94 -3.61 -26.76
C GLU A 520 6.59 -3.39 -27.48
N ARG A 521 5.53 -4.14 -27.12
CA ARG A 521 4.18 -3.94 -27.67
C ARG A 521 3.60 -2.57 -27.33
N GLU A 522 3.85 -2.10 -26.12
CA GLU A 522 3.41 -0.78 -25.68
C GLU A 522 4.07 0.38 -26.40
N GLU A 523 5.37 0.25 -26.67
CA GLU A 523 6.10 1.26 -27.41
C GLU A 523 5.59 1.34 -28.85
N GLU A 524 5.22 0.20 -29.43
CA GLU A 524 4.58 0.11 -30.73
C GLU A 524 3.19 0.79 -30.74
N GLU A 525 2.31 0.46 -29.79
CA GLU A 525 0.99 1.11 -29.63
C GLU A 525 1.12 2.63 -29.44
N ARG A 526 2.10 3.10 -28.67
CA ARG A 526 2.38 4.54 -28.49
C ARG A 526 2.79 5.22 -29.79
N ARG A 527 3.63 4.58 -30.60
CA ARG A 527 4.04 5.12 -31.91
C ARG A 527 2.84 5.22 -32.84
N GLU A 528 1.96 4.22 -32.86
CA GLU A 528 0.75 4.25 -33.67
C GLU A 528 -0.21 5.38 -33.24
N GLU A 529 -0.43 5.57 -31.93
CA GLU A 529 -1.25 6.67 -31.43
C GLU A 529 -0.67 8.05 -31.79
N GLU A 530 0.65 8.22 -31.69
CA GLU A 530 1.32 9.47 -32.00
C GLU A 530 1.22 9.80 -33.50
N GLU A 531 1.41 8.80 -34.37
CA GLU A 531 1.19 8.95 -35.80
C GLU A 531 -0.27 9.31 -36.15
N GLU A 532 -1.24 8.69 -35.47
CA GLU A 532 -2.66 8.98 -35.70
C GLU A 532 -3.01 10.41 -35.28
N ARG A 533 -2.48 10.87 -34.14
CA ARG A 533 -2.64 12.26 -33.68
C ARG A 533 -2.02 13.25 -34.67
N ALA A 534 -0.81 12.96 -35.16
CA ALA A 534 -0.14 13.80 -36.16
C ALA A 534 -0.95 13.88 -37.46
N ARG A 535 -1.53 12.77 -37.93
CA ARG A 535 -2.44 12.77 -39.10
C ARG A 535 -3.69 13.62 -38.87
N LYS A 536 -4.35 13.49 -37.71
CA LYS A 536 -5.53 14.29 -37.34
C LYS A 536 -5.21 15.79 -37.29
N GLU A 537 -4.01 16.14 -36.82
CA GLU A 537 -3.56 17.53 -36.74
C GLU A 537 -3.25 18.12 -38.12
N GLN A 538 -2.54 17.38 -38.98
CA GLN A 538 -2.33 17.76 -40.38
C GLN A 538 -3.65 17.94 -41.15
N GLU A 539 -4.64 17.06 -40.93
CA GLU A 539 -5.94 17.20 -41.57
C GLU A 539 -6.69 18.46 -41.09
N LYS A 540 -6.66 18.75 -39.78
CA LYS A 540 -7.21 19.99 -39.24
C LYS A 540 -6.55 21.24 -39.83
N GLN A 541 -5.23 21.22 -39.99
CA GLN A 541 -4.49 22.33 -40.57
C GLN A 541 -4.86 22.56 -42.03
N ARG A 542 -4.93 21.48 -42.83
CA ARG A 542 -5.41 21.54 -44.22
C ARG A 542 -6.85 22.05 -44.33
N ARG A 543 -7.73 21.70 -43.39
CA ARG A 543 -9.12 22.22 -43.36
C ARG A 543 -9.14 23.73 -43.07
N ARG A 544 -8.32 24.21 -42.14
CA ARG A 544 -8.19 25.65 -41.83
C ARG A 544 -7.66 26.44 -43.03
N GLU A 545 -6.61 25.94 -43.69
CA GLU A 545 -6.05 26.60 -44.89
C GLU A 545 -7.09 26.72 -46.01
N LYS A 546 -7.89 25.66 -46.26
CA LYS A 546 -8.98 25.71 -47.24
C LYS A 546 -10.10 26.69 -46.85
N GLU A 547 -10.37 26.84 -45.56
CA GLU A 547 -11.39 27.78 -45.06
C GLU A 547 -10.91 29.23 -45.18
N GLU A 548 -9.64 29.50 -44.87
CA GLU A 548 -9.00 30.80 -45.09
C GLU A 548 -8.92 31.17 -46.59
N GLU A 549 -8.59 30.22 -47.47
CA GLU A 549 -8.59 30.46 -48.92
C GLU A 549 -9.99 30.81 -49.44
N ARG A 550 -11.02 30.11 -48.96
CA ARG A 550 -12.43 30.41 -49.30
C ARG A 550 -12.88 31.77 -48.78
N ALA A 551 -12.42 32.18 -47.59
CA ALA A 551 -12.72 33.50 -47.05
C ALA A 551 -12.07 34.61 -47.89
N ARG A 552 -10.80 34.44 -48.29
CA ARG A 552 -10.10 35.40 -49.16
C ARG A 552 -10.78 35.56 -50.51
N ARG A 553 -11.21 34.47 -51.15
CA ARG A 553 -11.95 34.54 -52.41
C ARG A 553 -13.28 35.29 -52.28
N ARG A 554 -13.99 35.14 -51.15
CA ARG A 554 -15.23 35.88 -50.89
C ARG A 554 -14.99 37.37 -50.68
N GLU A 555 -13.94 37.73 -49.94
CA GLU A 555 -13.57 39.14 -49.76
C GLU A 555 -13.13 39.79 -51.08
N GLU A 556 -12.45 39.05 -51.96
CA GLU A 556 -12.07 39.51 -53.29
C GLU A 556 -13.30 39.72 -54.20
N GLU A 557 -14.22 38.75 -54.25
CA GLU A 557 -15.50 38.89 -54.97
C GLU A 557 -16.37 40.03 -54.44
N GLU A 558 -16.35 40.29 -53.13
CA GLU A 558 -17.11 41.39 -52.51
C GLU A 558 -16.50 42.76 -52.87
N ARG A 559 -15.17 42.87 -52.88
CA ARG A 559 -14.48 44.09 -53.35
C ARG A 559 -14.72 44.36 -54.83
N GLU A 560 -14.69 43.33 -55.68
CA GLU A 560 -15.02 43.50 -57.10
C GLU A 560 -16.46 44.01 -57.30
N ARG A 561 -17.41 43.55 -56.48
CA ARG A 561 -18.80 44.04 -56.51
C ARG A 561 -18.92 45.47 -56.01
N GLU A 562 -18.22 45.83 -54.94
CA GLU A 562 -18.20 47.21 -54.43
C GLU A 562 -17.60 48.17 -55.47
N GLU A 563 -16.49 47.79 -56.11
CA GLU A 563 -15.89 48.57 -57.20
C GLU A 563 -16.81 48.68 -58.43
N GLU A 564 -17.57 47.64 -58.77
CA GLU A 564 -18.57 47.70 -59.84
C GLU A 564 -19.75 48.61 -59.47
N GLU A 565 -20.21 48.56 -58.22
CA GLU A 565 -21.32 49.39 -57.72
C GLU A 565 -20.90 50.87 -57.60
N GLU A 566 -19.66 51.14 -57.19
CA GLU A 566 -19.09 52.49 -57.13
C GLU A 566 -18.95 53.10 -58.53
N ARG A 567 -18.48 52.31 -59.52
CA ARG A 567 -18.47 52.74 -60.94
C ARG A 567 -19.88 53.06 -61.46
N ARG A 568 -20.90 52.29 -61.07
CA ARG A 568 -22.30 52.59 -61.44
C ARG A 568 -22.82 53.87 -60.78
N ARG A 569 -22.43 54.14 -59.53
CA ARG A 569 -22.82 55.37 -58.81
C ARG A 569 -22.13 56.60 -59.39
N GLU A 570 -20.87 56.51 -59.80
CA GLU A 570 -20.19 57.62 -60.50
C GLU A 570 -20.82 57.91 -61.87
N GLU A 571 -21.34 56.90 -62.57
CA GLU A 571 -22.12 57.08 -63.80
C GLU A 571 -23.51 57.73 -63.55
N GLU A 572 -24.15 57.44 -62.41
CA GLU A 572 -25.43 58.05 -62.01
C GLU A 572 -25.28 59.48 -61.45
N GLU A 573 -24.20 59.78 -60.72
CA GLU A 573 -23.94 61.11 -60.14
C GLU A 573 -23.30 62.11 -61.12
N GLY A 574 -22.84 61.65 -62.29
CA GLY A 574 -22.35 62.51 -63.39
C GLY A 574 -23.45 63.28 -64.15
N GLY A 575 -24.73 63.12 -63.78
CA GLY A 575 -25.86 63.63 -64.56
C GLY A 575 -26.92 64.39 -63.76
N GLY A 576 -26.65 65.62 -63.33
CA GLY A 576 -27.72 66.54 -62.91
C GLY A 576 -27.30 67.70 -62.02
N GLY A 577 -27.17 68.90 -62.59
CA GLY A 577 -26.74 70.11 -61.89
C GLY A 577 -27.85 71.03 -61.36
N ARG A 578 -27.39 71.93 -60.47
CA ARG A 578 -27.87 73.27 -60.07
C ARG A 578 -29.09 73.40 -59.15
N GLY A 579 -28.90 74.20 -58.10
CA GLY A 579 -29.90 75.18 -57.65
C GLY A 579 -30.06 75.35 -56.13
N ASP A 580 -29.40 76.39 -55.61
CA ASP A 580 -29.88 77.33 -54.58
C ASP A 580 -29.98 76.94 -53.07
N GLU A 581 -29.18 77.68 -52.29
CA GLU A 581 -29.37 78.11 -50.88
C GLU A 581 -30.39 79.28 -50.81
N PRO A 582 -30.83 79.84 -49.64
CA PRO A 582 -30.46 79.58 -48.23
C PRO A 582 -31.67 79.58 -47.23
N GLU A 583 -31.31 79.61 -45.93
CA GLU A 583 -32.01 80.23 -44.77
C GLU A 583 -32.59 79.30 -43.69
N ARG A 584 -32.56 79.87 -42.47
CA ARG A 584 -32.35 79.25 -41.17
C ARG A 584 -33.38 79.83 -40.21
N GLU A 585 -34.19 79.01 -39.54
CA GLU A 585 -34.90 79.40 -38.31
C GLU A 585 -35.01 78.24 -37.30
N GLU A 586 -34.88 78.62 -36.03
CA GLU A 586 -35.08 77.86 -34.78
C GLU A 586 -36.58 77.45 -34.68
N GLU A 587 -37.08 76.50 -33.87
CA GLU A 587 -36.86 76.17 -32.47
C GLU A 587 -37.79 74.95 -32.13
N GLY A 588 -37.48 74.14 -31.11
CA GLY A 588 -38.50 73.43 -30.33
C GLY A 588 -38.53 71.88 -30.30
N GLY A 589 -38.07 71.31 -29.17
CA GLY A 589 -38.93 70.39 -28.38
C GLY A 589 -38.83 68.86 -28.51
N ASP A 590 -38.14 68.27 -27.52
CA ASP A 590 -38.44 67.00 -26.80
C ASP A 590 -37.95 65.59 -27.25
N LYS A 591 -37.21 64.99 -26.30
CA LYS A 591 -36.60 63.65 -26.17
C LYS A 591 -37.56 62.69 -25.41
N PRO A 592 -37.44 61.33 -25.46
CA PRO A 592 -36.47 60.55 -24.64
C PRO A 592 -35.94 59.22 -25.25
N PRO A 593 -34.98 58.51 -24.58
CA PRO A 593 -33.93 57.72 -25.25
C PRO A 593 -33.77 56.22 -24.84
N TYR A 594 -32.75 55.59 -25.45
CA TYR A 594 -31.91 54.42 -25.06
C TYR A 594 -32.23 53.00 -25.58
N ARG A 595 -31.21 52.35 -26.20
CA ARG A 595 -30.51 51.16 -25.61
C ARG A 595 -29.24 50.70 -26.37
N LEU A 596 -28.24 50.30 -25.58
CA LEU A 596 -26.92 49.74 -25.96
C LEU A 596 -26.95 48.28 -26.48
N SER A 597 -25.93 47.90 -27.26
CA SER A 597 -25.12 46.67 -27.03
C SER A 597 -23.70 46.89 -27.62
N LYS A 598 -22.59 46.85 -26.87
CA LYS A 598 -21.84 45.73 -26.26
C LYS A 598 -21.33 44.65 -27.23
N LYS A 599 -20.26 44.96 -27.98
CA LYS A 599 -19.20 44.00 -28.38
C LYS A 599 -18.00 44.75 -28.98
N LEU A 600 -17.06 45.19 -28.15
CA LEU A 600 -15.65 45.47 -28.52
C LEU A 600 -14.89 45.97 -27.30
N LYS A 601 -14.21 45.04 -26.59
CA LYS A 601 -13.01 45.30 -25.76
C LYS A 601 -12.50 43.99 -25.16
N LYS A 602 -11.39 43.49 -25.73
CA LYS A 602 -10.17 43.00 -25.04
C LYS A 602 -9.41 41.98 -25.91
N ARG A 603 -8.61 42.50 -26.85
CA ARG A 603 -7.25 42.05 -27.14
C ARG A 603 -6.41 43.30 -27.40
N TYR A 604 -5.12 43.22 -27.06
CA TYR A 604 -4.09 44.27 -27.05
C TYR A 604 -4.00 45.14 -25.78
N HIS A 605 -3.29 44.63 -24.77
CA HIS A 605 -1.96 45.14 -24.42
C HIS A 605 -1.32 44.25 -23.33
N ALA A 606 -0.36 43.43 -23.74
CA ALA A 606 0.66 42.86 -22.87
C ALA A 606 2.02 43.38 -23.37
N ARG A 607 2.54 44.42 -22.70
CA ARG A 607 3.96 44.77 -22.55
C ARG A 607 4.07 46.22 -22.05
N ALA A 608 4.45 46.39 -20.79
CA ALA A 608 5.57 47.26 -20.35
C ALA A 608 5.49 47.59 -18.84
N GLY A 609 6.63 47.47 -18.15
CA GLY A 609 6.96 47.98 -16.81
C GLY A 609 6.73 46.96 -15.68
N MET A 610 7.70 46.31 -15.02
CA MET A 610 9.06 46.72 -14.60
C MET A 610 9.11 48.14 -14.02
N PHE A 611 8.89 48.27 -12.71
CA PHE A 611 9.91 48.65 -11.71
C PHE A 611 9.28 48.85 -10.31
N SER A 612 9.91 48.25 -9.28
CA SER A 612 10.22 48.82 -7.94
C SER A 612 9.10 49.57 -7.18
N ARG A 613 8.77 49.27 -5.91
CA ARG A 613 9.57 49.37 -4.65
C ARG A 613 8.56 48.98 -3.53
N SER A 614 8.90 48.48 -2.34
CA SER A 614 9.73 49.07 -1.28
C SER A 614 9.51 48.25 0.01
N GLY A 615 10.42 48.38 0.97
CA GLY A 615 10.08 48.34 2.40
C GLY A 615 10.62 47.13 3.13
#